data_AF-A0A524EWM7-F1
#
_entry.id   AF-A0A524EWM7-F1
#
_cell.length_a   1.000
_cell.length_b   1.000
_cell.length_c   1.000
_cell.angle_alpha   90.00
_cell.angle_beta   90.00
_cell.angle_gamma   90.00
#
_symmetry.space_group_name_H-M   'P 1'
#
loop_
_entity.id
_entity.type
_entity.pdbx_description
1 polymer ?
#
loop_
_entity_poly.entity_id
_entity_poly.type
_entity_poly.pdbx_seq_one_letter_code
_entity_poly.pdbx_strand_id
1 'polypeptide(L)'
;MADLKELTDAMVEIDEDKVYSMVKTLLESGTPPKDIIVALRDAVQIIGEKFECKDYFLTELVMGGEMFTQAAELIKPYIKTGEGSKKIGTIVVGTVTGDV
;
A
#
# COMPACT_ATOMS: atom_id res chain seq x y z
N MET A 1 5.59 8.20 -14.59
CA MET A 1 4.11 8.08 -14.39
C MET A 1 3.61 6.67 -14.72
N ALA A 2 4.31 5.89 -15.55
CA ALA A 2 4.02 4.46 -15.74
C ALA A 2 4.29 3.64 -14.46
N ASP A 3 5.28 4.08 -13.69
CA ASP A 3 5.90 3.35 -12.58
C ASP A 3 4.95 3.13 -11.39
N LEU A 4 4.09 4.11 -11.08
CA LEU A 4 3.08 4.01 -10.01
C LEU A 4 1.93 3.08 -10.40
N LYS A 5 1.58 3.06 -11.69
CA LYS A 5 0.50 2.23 -12.21
C LYS A 5 0.94 0.77 -12.26
N GLU A 6 2.17 0.53 -12.72
CA GLU A 6 2.79 -0.80 -12.68
C GLU A 6 2.95 -1.32 -11.25
N LEU A 7 3.24 -0.44 -10.28
CA LEU A 7 3.24 -0.80 -8.86
C LEU A 7 1.87 -1.28 -8.38
N THR A 8 0.80 -0.55 -8.73
CA THR A 8 -0.57 -0.93 -8.41
C THR A 8 -0.93 -2.27 -9.05
N ASP A 9 -0.65 -2.46 -10.35
CA ASP A 9 -0.92 -3.72 -11.06
C ASP A 9 -0.15 -4.90 -10.44
N ALA A 10 1.15 -4.77 -10.18
CA ALA A 10 1.94 -5.84 -9.56
C ALA A 10 1.42 -6.23 -8.18
N MET A 11 0.93 -5.26 -7.41
CA MET A 11 0.35 -5.52 -6.11
C MET A 11 -1.03 -6.19 -6.23
N VAL A 12 -1.83 -5.80 -7.21
CA VAL A 12 -3.08 -6.51 -7.54
C VAL A 12 -2.80 -7.95 -7.98
N GLU A 13 -1.70 -8.20 -8.68
CA GLU A 13 -1.25 -9.55 -9.07
C GLU A 13 -0.61 -10.34 -7.91
N ILE A 14 -0.49 -9.77 -6.69
CA ILE A 14 0.16 -10.38 -5.52
C ILE A 14 1.64 -10.72 -5.81
N ASP A 15 2.31 -9.91 -6.63
CA ASP A 15 3.73 -10.12 -6.98
C ASP A 15 4.65 -9.36 -6.01
N GLU A 16 4.94 -9.99 -4.87
CA GLU A 16 5.72 -9.44 -3.77
C GLU A 16 7.11 -8.92 -4.19
N ASP A 17 7.88 -9.78 -4.86
CA ASP A 17 9.23 -9.45 -5.33
C ASP A 17 9.24 -8.22 -6.23
N LYS A 18 8.27 -8.14 -7.15
CA LYS A 18 8.13 -7.03 -8.09
C LYS A 18 7.71 -5.76 -7.36
N VAL A 19 6.76 -5.84 -6.43
CA VAL A 19 6.31 -4.70 -5.62
C VAL A 19 7.47 -4.12 -4.81
N TYR A 20 8.22 -4.94 -4.06
CA TYR A 20 9.34 -4.43 -3.25
C TYR A 20 10.47 -3.85 -4.11
N SER A 21 10.76 -4.46 -5.26
CA SER A 21 11.76 -3.96 -6.20
C SER A 21 11.35 -2.61 -6.78
N MET A 22 10.09 -2.44 -7.16
CA MET A 22 9.57 -1.18 -7.67
C MET A 22 9.49 -0.10 -6.59
N VAL A 23 9.04 -0.44 -5.37
CA VAL A 23 9.03 0.52 -4.25
C VAL A 23 10.44 1.06 -4.00
N LYS A 24 11.46 0.20 -3.97
CA LYS A 24 12.86 0.63 -3.84
C LYS A 24 13.28 1.51 -5.01
N THR A 25 13.04 1.08 -6.24
CA THR A 25 13.39 1.84 -7.45
C THR A 25 12.73 3.23 -7.45
N LEU A 26 11.46 3.31 -7.05
CA LEU A 26 10.71 4.56 -6.93
C LEU A 26 11.29 5.46 -5.84
N LEU A 27 11.64 4.91 -4.68
CA LEU A 27 12.30 5.66 -3.62
C LEU A 27 13.68 6.18 -4.05
N GLU A 28 14.46 5.38 -4.77
CA GLU A 28 15.77 5.75 -5.32
C GLU A 28 15.68 6.79 -6.45
N SER A 29 14.63 6.71 -7.27
CA SER A 29 14.35 7.69 -8.33
C SER A 29 13.93 9.07 -7.81
N GLY A 30 13.74 9.21 -6.48
CA GLY A 30 13.26 10.44 -5.86
C GLY A 30 11.76 10.63 -5.95
N THR A 31 11.00 9.57 -6.28
CA THR A 31 9.54 9.62 -6.27
C THR A 31 9.05 9.93 -4.85
N PRO A 32 8.12 10.89 -4.68
CA PRO A 32 7.58 11.22 -3.38
C PRO A 32 6.95 9.98 -2.73
N PRO A 33 7.36 9.62 -1.49
CA PRO A 33 6.84 8.43 -0.81
C PRO A 33 5.32 8.47 -0.56
N LYS A 34 4.72 9.66 -0.55
CA LYS A 34 3.26 9.84 -0.47
C LYS A 34 2.55 9.24 -1.69
N ASP A 35 3.05 9.48 -2.90
CA ASP A 35 2.45 8.97 -4.13
C ASP A 35 2.57 7.43 -4.21
N ILE A 36 3.69 6.88 -3.74
CA ILE A 36 3.87 5.42 -3.65
C ILE A 36 2.82 4.80 -2.71
N ILE A 37 2.60 5.40 -1.54
CA ILE A 37 1.56 4.94 -0.60
C ILE A 37 0.16 5.04 -1.21
N VAL A 38 -0.13 6.11 -1.96
CA VAL A 38 -1.41 6.27 -2.64
C VAL A 38 -1.62 5.16 -3.67
N ALA A 39 -0.60 4.84 -4.47
CA ALA A 39 -0.65 3.75 -5.45
C ALA A 39 -0.85 2.37 -4.81
N LEU A 40 -0.15 2.08 -3.71
CA LEU A 40 -0.33 0.84 -2.95
C LEU A 40 -1.74 0.75 -2.33
N ARG A 41 -2.29 1.87 -1.86
CA ARG A 41 -3.67 1.92 -1.32
C ARG A 41 -4.70 1.64 -2.42
N ASP A 42 -4.51 2.21 -3.60
CA ASP A 42 -5.38 1.96 -4.77
C ASP A 42 -5.39 0.47 -5.12
N ALA A 43 -4.23 -0.20 -5.05
CA ALA A 43 -4.13 -1.64 -5.26
C ALA A 43 -4.94 -2.45 -4.24
N VAL A 44 -4.82 -2.15 -2.95
CA VAL A 44 -5.60 -2.82 -1.89
C VAL A 44 -7.10 -2.62 -2.12
N GLN A 45 -7.51 -1.42 -2.55
CA GLN A 45 -8.90 -1.17 -2.87
C GLN A 45 -9.38 -2.05 -4.04
N ILE A 46 -8.60 -2.14 -5.12
CA ILE A 46 -8.91 -3.00 -6.27
C ILE A 46 -8.99 -4.48 -5.85
N ILE A 47 -8.07 -4.94 -5.00
CA ILE A 47 -8.09 -6.30 -4.44
C ILE A 47 -9.38 -6.53 -3.64
N GLY A 48 -9.81 -5.55 -2.84
CA GLY A 48 -11.08 -5.57 -2.11
C GLY A 48 -12.30 -5.66 -3.04
N GLU A 49 -12.34 -4.84 -4.10
CA GLU A 49 -13.40 -4.88 -5.11
C GLU A 49 -13.43 -6.24 -5.84
N LYS A 50 -12.27 -6.80 -6.18
CA LYS A 50 -12.17 -8.15 -6.78
C LYS A 50 -12.60 -9.26 -5.82
N PHE A 51 -12.33 -9.11 -4.52
CA PHE A 51 -12.82 -10.02 -3.49
C PHE A 51 -14.36 -9.97 -3.39
N GLU A 52 -14.97 -8.77 -3.43
CA GLU A 52 -16.43 -8.62 -3.50
C GLU A 52 -17.02 -9.27 -4.76
N CYS A 53 -16.32 -9.16 -5.90
CA CYS A 53 -16.69 -9.82 -7.15
C CYS A 53 -16.47 -11.35 -7.17
N LYS A 54 -15.94 -11.94 -6.08
CA LYS A 54 -15.54 -13.35 -5.98
C LYS A 54 -14.47 -13.79 -6.99
N ASP A 55 -13.73 -12.84 -7.55
CA ASP A 55 -12.57 -13.12 -8.39
C ASP A 55 -11.35 -13.48 -7.54
N TYR A 56 -11.26 -12.91 -6.32
CA TYR A 56 -10.14 -13.11 -5.38
C TYR A 56 -10.64 -13.81 -4.10
N PHE A 57 -9.79 -14.64 -3.50
CA PHE A 57 -10.07 -15.31 -2.23
C PHE A 57 -9.57 -14.50 -1.02
N LEU A 58 -9.97 -14.94 0.17
CA LEU A 58 -9.54 -14.34 1.45
C LEU A 58 -8.01 -14.28 1.57
N THR A 59 -7.30 -15.28 1.04
CA THR A 59 -5.83 -15.33 1.03
C THR A 59 -5.22 -14.16 0.29
N GLU A 60 -5.70 -13.83 -0.91
CA GLU A 60 -5.19 -12.70 -1.70
C GLU A 60 -5.52 -11.36 -1.04
N LEU A 61 -6.68 -11.24 -0.39
CA LEU A 61 -7.03 -10.05 0.39
C LEU A 61 -6.08 -9.85 1.59
N VAL A 62 -5.80 -10.92 2.34
CA VAL A 62 -4.87 -10.90 3.48
C VAL A 62 -3.46 -10.59 3.00
N MET A 63 -2.98 -11.27 1.95
CA MET A 63 -1.66 -11.04 1.37
C MET A 63 -1.50 -9.60 0.87
N GLY A 64 -2.49 -9.06 0.14
CA GLY A 64 -2.46 -7.67 -0.31
C GLY A 64 -2.34 -6.67 0.85
N GLY A 65 -3.01 -6.93 1.97
CA GLY A 65 -2.88 -6.14 3.20
C GLY A 65 -1.51 -6.27 3.89
N GLU A 66 -0.94 -7.47 3.93
CA GLU A 66 0.41 -7.70 4.47
C GLU A 66 1.48 -7.03 3.61
N MET A 67 1.40 -7.18 2.28
CA MET A 67 2.27 -6.52 1.30
C MET A 67 2.22 -5.01 1.44
N PHE A 68 1.02 -4.43 1.57
CA PHE A 68 0.85 -3.01 1.85
C PHE A 68 1.60 -2.59 3.10
N THR A 69 1.45 -3.36 4.17
CA THR A 69 2.05 -3.07 5.47
C THR A 69 3.57 -3.10 5.37
N GLN A 70 4.15 -4.16 4.79
CA GLN A 70 5.59 -4.29 4.59
C GLN A 70 6.14 -3.18 3.69
N ALA A 71 5.47 -2.88 2.57
CA ALA A 71 5.87 -1.80 1.67
C ALA A 71 5.81 -0.44 2.38
N ALA A 72 4.77 -0.17 3.17
CA ALA A 72 4.67 1.04 3.97
C ALA A 72 5.80 1.13 5.01
N GLU A 73 6.23 0.02 5.61
CA GLU A 73 7.38 -0.02 6.52
C GLU A 73 8.71 0.28 5.83
N LEU A 74 8.90 -0.16 4.58
CA LEU A 74 10.06 0.21 3.76
C LEU A 74 10.07 1.71 3.43
N ILE A 75 8.90 2.30 3.23
CA ILE A 75 8.73 3.70 2.85
C ILE A 75 8.87 4.64 4.08
N LYS A 76 8.41 4.22 5.27
CA LYS A 76 8.50 4.99 6.54
C LYS A 76 9.85 5.70 6.77
N PRO A 77 11.02 5.05 6.66
CA PRO A 77 12.30 5.72 6.90
C PRO A 77 12.68 6.77 5.84
N TYR A 78 12.11 6.67 4.62
CA TYR A 78 12.30 7.66 3.56
C TYR A 78 11.37 8.87 3.70
N ILE A 79 10.27 8.72 4.46
CA ILE A 79 9.47 9.83 4.97
C ILE A 79 10.25 10.46 6.14
N LYS A 80 11.37 11.12 5.83
CA LYS A 80 12.10 11.90 6.83
C LYS A 80 11.18 12.97 7.42
N THR A 81 11.14 13.01 8.76
CA THR A 81 10.59 14.03 9.65
C THR A 81 11.01 15.45 9.24
N GLY A 82 10.33 16.02 8.24
CA GLY A 82 10.61 17.36 7.74
C GLY A 82 9.41 17.86 6.97
N GLU A 83 8.73 18.83 7.57
CA GLU A 83 7.70 19.68 6.96
C GLU A 83 6.27 19.11 6.91
N GLY A 84 5.53 19.42 7.96
CA GLY A 84 4.33 20.23 7.74
C GLY A 84 3.00 19.51 7.50
N SER A 85 2.87 18.22 7.78
CA SER A 85 1.53 17.68 7.99
C SER A 85 1.02 18.19 9.34
N LYS A 86 0.31 19.32 9.31
CA LYS A 86 -0.60 19.75 10.39
C LYS A 86 -1.21 18.50 11.01
N LYS A 87 -1.03 18.33 12.32
CA LYS A 87 -1.74 17.30 13.09
C LYS A 87 -3.23 17.51 12.89
N ILE A 88 -3.87 16.84 11.94
CA ILE A 88 -5.33 16.90 11.69
C ILE A 88 -6.10 16.02 12.69
N GLY A 89 -5.63 15.97 13.94
CA GLY A 89 -6.24 15.21 15.02
C GLY A 89 -5.67 13.81 15.20
N THR A 90 -5.86 13.29 16.42
CA THR A 90 -5.53 11.91 16.80
C THR A 90 -6.54 10.97 16.14
N ILE A 91 -6.11 10.18 15.16
CA ILE A 91 -6.94 9.09 14.63
C ILE A 91 -6.77 7.90 15.56
N VAL A 92 -7.83 7.57 16.31
CA VAL A 92 -7.91 6.33 17.10
C VAL A 92 -8.44 5.25 16.16
N VAL A 93 -7.55 4.38 15.70
CA VAL A 93 -7.95 3.16 14.98
C VAL A 93 -8.13 2.06 16.02
N GLY A 94 -9.37 1.67 16.27
CA GLY A 94 -9.72 0.53 17.11
C GLY A 94 -10.67 -0.38 16.34
N THR A 95 -10.29 -1.64 16.19
CA THR A 95 -11.20 -2.69 15.75
C THR A 95 -12.24 -2.90 16.85
N VAL A 96 -13.53 -2.84 16.52
CA VAL A 96 -14.59 -3.11 17.50
C VAL A 96 -14.46 -4.56 17.95
N THR A 97 -14.34 -4.78 19.27
CA THR A 97 -14.34 -6.13 19.85
C THR A 97 -15.67 -6.83 19.48
N GLY A 98 -15.62 -7.74 18.52
CA GLY A 98 -16.80 -8.47 18.04
C GLY A 98 -16.89 -8.66 16.52
N ASP A 99 -15.98 -8.10 15.72
CA ASP A 99 -15.92 -8.36 14.27
C ASP A 99 -15.27 -9.74 14.03
N VAL A 100 -16.13 -10.73 13.72
CA VAL A 100 -15.83 -12.02 13.09
C VAL A 100 -16.65 -12.09 11.81
#